data_AF-V5RHJ8-F1
#
_entry.id   AF-V5RHJ8-F1
#
_cell.length_a   1.000
_cell.length_b   1.000
_cell.length_c   1.000
_cell.angle_alpha   90.00
_cell.angle_beta   90.00
_cell.angle_gamma   90.00
#
_symmetry.space_group_name_H-M   'P 1'
#
loop_
_entity.id
_entity.type
_entity.pdbx_description
1 polymer ?
#
loop_
_entity_poly.entity_id
_entity_poly.type
_entity_poly.pdbx_seq_one_letter_code
_entity_poly.pdbx_strand_id
1 'polypeptide(L)'
;MFDFFRKGLINKKTLLILNYSKLSITENQLAIILIIMELSNEEQKNFTPSQLSKYMSIEKSIIEKEINNLLVNNLIKLEQKGKKTSLDFTPLFNKIIVKLEEENSNLTNDTNYLFIEELIGRKLEAKEIELIISYIEKGISKPKLLSIIINNNITTFEDLLKTINDYIKKNNLKLTRYNWLND
;
A
#
# COMPACT_ATOMS: atom_id res chain seq x y z
N MET A 1 -6.73 0.56 -11.52
CA MET A 1 -7.20 1.49 -10.48
C MET A 1 -6.06 2.34 -9.91
N PHE A 2 -4.89 1.73 -9.69
CA PHE A 2 -3.65 2.39 -9.26
C PHE A 2 -3.29 3.66 -10.08
N ASP A 3 -3.40 3.62 -11.41
CA ASP A 3 -3.07 4.78 -12.25
C ASP A 3 -4.03 5.97 -12.08
N PHE A 4 -5.31 5.72 -11.78
CA PHE A 4 -6.28 6.79 -11.50
C PHE A 4 -6.10 7.38 -10.11
N PHE A 5 -5.78 6.54 -9.12
CA PHE A 5 -5.38 6.98 -7.79
C PHE A 5 -4.15 7.90 -7.86
N ARG A 6 -3.15 7.53 -8.66
CA ARG A 6 -1.94 8.33 -8.84
C ARG A 6 -2.16 9.63 -9.62
N LYS A 7 -3.15 9.68 -10.50
CA LYS A 7 -3.53 10.88 -11.24
C LYS A 7 -4.41 11.85 -10.42
N GLY A 8 -4.70 11.53 -9.15
CA GLY A 8 -5.59 12.34 -8.31
C GLY A 8 -7.06 12.28 -8.70
N LEU A 9 -7.44 11.32 -9.56
CA LEU A 9 -8.81 11.15 -10.02
C LEU A 9 -9.67 10.36 -9.02
N ILE A 10 -9.05 9.82 -7.96
CA ILE A 10 -9.71 9.13 -6.86
C ILE A 10 -9.38 9.89 -5.58
N ASN A 11 -10.40 10.40 -4.91
CA ASN A 11 -10.22 11.03 -3.61
C ASN A 11 -9.73 9.99 -2.58
N LYS A 12 -8.60 10.27 -1.94
CA LYS A 12 -7.94 9.32 -1.02
C LYS A 12 -8.75 9.08 0.25
N LYS A 13 -9.37 10.13 0.81
CA LYS A 13 -10.22 10.01 1.99
C LYS A 13 -11.44 9.15 1.68
N THR A 14 -12.09 9.39 0.54
CA THR A 14 -13.19 8.54 0.07
C THR A 14 -12.76 7.10 -0.12
N LEU A 15 -11.61 6.87 -0.79
CA LEU A 15 -11.09 5.52 -0.98
C LEU A 15 -10.86 4.81 0.35
N LEU A 16 -10.27 5.51 1.34
CA LEU A 16 -10.04 4.96 2.67
C LEU A 16 -11.36 4.65 3.39
N ILE A 17 -12.28 5.62 3.45
CA ILE A 17 -13.57 5.49 4.15
C ILE A 17 -14.39 4.31 3.62
N LEU A 18 -14.39 4.09 2.30
CA LEU A 18 -15.18 3.01 1.70
C LEU A 18 -14.52 1.62 1.82
N ASN A 19 -13.25 1.55 2.24
CA ASN A 19 -12.47 0.30 2.16
C ASN A 19 -11.65 -0.04 3.42
N TYR A 20 -11.64 0.79 4.45
CA TYR A 20 -10.81 0.57 5.66
C TYR A 20 -11.08 -0.80 6.33
N SER A 21 -12.36 -1.20 6.39
CA SER A 21 -12.78 -2.46 7.01
C SER A 21 -12.21 -3.70 6.31
N LYS A 22 -11.89 -3.60 5.00
CA LYS A 22 -11.25 -4.69 4.23
C LYS A 22 -9.83 -5.01 4.71
N LEU A 23 -9.21 -4.11 5.48
CA LEU A 23 -7.89 -4.25 6.07
C LEU A 23 -7.93 -4.39 7.60
N SER A 24 -9.09 -4.71 8.17
CA SER A 24 -9.29 -4.83 9.62
C SER A 24 -8.92 -3.55 10.40
N ILE A 25 -9.06 -2.39 9.75
CA ILE A 25 -8.85 -1.09 10.38
C ILE A 25 -10.10 -0.77 11.19
N THR A 26 -9.91 -0.27 12.42
CA THR A 26 -11.01 0.15 13.30
C THR A 26 -11.43 1.60 13.00
N GLU A 27 -12.60 2.02 13.48
CA GLU A 27 -13.07 3.41 13.36
C GLU A 27 -12.12 4.39 14.07
N ASN A 28 -11.53 3.98 15.20
CA ASN A 28 -10.51 4.78 15.89
C ASN A 28 -9.28 5.01 15.00
N GLN A 29 -8.77 3.95 14.38
CA GLN A 29 -7.63 4.03 13.47
C GLN A 29 -7.97 4.85 12.23
N LEU A 30 -9.16 4.65 11.65
CA LEU A 30 -9.65 5.44 10.53
C LEU A 30 -9.67 6.94 10.89
N ALA A 31 -10.26 7.29 12.03
CA ALA A 31 -10.34 8.68 12.49
C ALA A 31 -8.95 9.29 12.71
N ILE A 32 -8.02 8.54 13.33
CA ILE A 32 -6.62 8.97 13.48
C ILE A 32 -6.00 9.29 12.13
N ILE A 33 -6.12 8.38 11.14
CA ILE A 33 -5.55 8.55 9.81
C ILE A 33 -6.17 9.77 9.12
N LEU A 34 -7.50 9.93 9.17
CA LEU A 34 -8.20 11.05 8.54
C LEU A 34 -7.80 12.40 9.17
N ILE A 35 -7.69 12.48 10.49
CA ILE A 35 -7.23 13.69 11.20
C ILE A 35 -5.80 14.02 10.79
N ILE A 36 -4.90 13.02 10.73
CA ILE A 36 -3.54 13.25 10.27
C ILE A 36 -3.55 13.74 8.82
N MET A 37 -4.33 13.12 7.92
CA MET A 37 -4.44 13.53 6.52
C MET A 37 -5.02 14.94 6.36
N GLU A 38 -5.95 15.36 7.22
CA GLU A 38 -6.56 16.69 7.21
C GLU A 38 -5.60 17.75 7.71
N LEU A 39 -4.95 17.49 8.85
CA LEU A 39 -4.11 18.47 9.52
C LEU A 39 -2.71 18.55 8.91
N SER A 40 -2.26 17.50 8.22
CA SER A 40 -0.94 17.50 7.57
C SER A 40 -0.93 18.44 6.38
N ASN A 41 -0.09 19.48 6.44
CA ASN A 41 0.22 20.37 5.32
C ASN A 41 1.71 20.28 4.94
N GLU A 42 2.17 21.07 3.96
CA GLU A 42 3.57 21.05 3.50
C GLU A 42 4.59 21.31 4.62
N GLU A 43 4.20 22.05 5.66
CA GLU A 43 5.08 22.47 6.74
C GLU A 43 5.01 21.55 7.97
N GLN A 44 3.87 20.90 8.20
CA GLN A 44 3.52 20.20 9.43
C GLN A 44 3.05 18.77 9.15
N LYS A 45 3.99 17.83 9.02
CA LYS A 45 3.71 16.40 8.74
C LYS A 45 3.81 15.48 9.96
N ASN A 46 4.05 16.06 11.14
CA ASN A 46 4.37 15.31 12.34
C ASN A 46 3.32 15.58 13.41
N PHE A 47 2.49 14.58 13.66
CA PHE A 47 1.49 14.62 14.72
C PHE A 47 1.90 13.70 15.85
N THR A 48 1.93 14.28 17.05
CA THR A 48 2.06 13.51 18.28
C THR A 48 0.68 13.02 18.73
N PRO A 49 0.60 11.89 19.45
CA PRO A 49 -0.64 11.43 20.07
C PRO A 49 -1.32 12.51 20.93
N SER A 50 -0.55 13.35 21.62
CA SER A 50 -1.07 14.47 22.43
C SER A 50 -1.73 15.58 21.59
N GLN A 51 -1.30 15.76 20.34
CA GLN A 51 -1.93 16.71 19.44
C GLN A 51 -3.22 16.12 18.87
N LEU A 52 -3.23 14.83 18.55
CA LEU A 52 -4.41 14.12 18.04
C LEU A 52 -5.53 14.02 19.09
N SER A 53 -5.19 13.83 20.37
CA SER A 53 -6.17 13.76 21.45
C SER A 53 -6.98 15.04 21.65
N LYS A 54 -6.56 16.17 21.06
CA LYS A 54 -7.34 17.42 21.07
C LYS A 54 -8.53 17.39 20.12
N TYR A 55 -8.53 16.47 19.16
CA TYR A 55 -9.55 16.34 18.11
C TYR A 55 -10.37 15.05 18.25
N MET A 56 -10.11 14.24 19.28
CA MET A 56 -10.73 12.93 19.48
C MET A 56 -11.25 12.79 20.90
N SER A 57 -12.28 11.96 21.08
CA SER A 57 -12.83 11.63 22.40
C SER A 57 -12.04 10.54 23.15
N ILE A 58 -10.96 10.02 22.57
CA ILE A 58 -10.11 8.99 23.15
C ILE A 58 -8.83 9.58 23.73
N GLU A 59 -8.33 8.95 24.79
CA GLU A 59 -7.12 9.38 25.45
C GLU A 59 -5.87 9.20 24.58
N LYS A 60 -4.85 10.01 24.87
CA LYS A 60 -3.52 9.91 24.25
C LYS A 60 -2.96 8.49 24.25
N SER A 61 -3.12 7.76 25.35
CA SER A 61 -2.64 6.37 25.51
C SER A 61 -3.30 5.40 24.51
N ILE A 62 -4.59 5.59 24.23
CA ILE A 62 -5.33 4.81 23.24
C ILE A 62 -4.84 5.16 21.84
N ILE A 63 -4.63 6.44 21.54
CA ILE A 63 -4.09 6.88 20.25
C ILE A 63 -2.69 6.28 19.99
N GLU A 64 -1.81 6.27 21.00
CA GLU A 64 -0.50 5.62 20.92
C GLU A 64 -0.62 4.14 20.57
N LYS A 65 -1.52 3.43 21.25
CA LYS A 65 -1.78 2.01 21.00
C LYS A 65 -2.27 1.77 19.58
N GLU A 66 -3.21 2.57 19.09
CA GLU A 66 -3.76 2.41 17.74
C GLU A 66 -2.73 2.72 16.64
N ILE A 67 -1.91 3.77 16.81
CA ILE A 67 -0.80 4.06 15.90
C ILE A 67 0.22 2.91 15.88
N ASN A 68 0.54 2.34 17.05
CA ASN A 68 1.43 1.20 17.13
C ASN A 68 0.87 -0.03 16.41
N ASN A 69 -0.44 -0.31 16.58
CA ASN A 69 -1.10 -1.40 15.85
C ASN A 69 -1.02 -1.22 14.33
N LEU A 70 -1.21 0.01 13.84
CA LEU A 70 -1.07 0.32 12.41
C LEU A 70 0.37 0.10 11.90
N LEU A 71 1.39 0.42 12.71
CA LEU A 71 2.80 0.19 12.39
C LEU A 71 3.13 -1.30 12.35
N VAL A 72 2.76 -2.05 13.40
CA VAL A 72 3.02 -3.50 13.50
C VAL A 72 2.36 -4.27 12.35
N ASN A 73 1.18 -3.84 11.92
CA ASN A 73 0.46 -4.46 10.80
C ASN A 73 0.95 -3.99 9.41
N ASN A 74 2.06 -3.24 9.34
CA ASN A 74 2.61 -2.67 8.10
C ASN A 74 1.57 -1.89 7.29
N LEU A 75 0.62 -1.24 7.96
CA LEU A 75 -0.37 -0.36 7.33
C LEU A 75 0.23 1.05 7.16
N ILE A 76 1.07 1.48 8.09
CA ILE A 76 1.77 2.77 8.02
C ILE A 76 3.26 2.56 8.30
N LYS A 77 4.10 3.50 7.88
CA LYS A 77 5.54 3.50 8.14
C LYS A 77 6.00 4.85 8.67
N LEU A 78 7.14 4.87 9.36
CA LEU A 78 7.82 6.11 9.70
C LEU A 78 8.81 6.45 8.58
N GLU A 79 8.67 7.63 7.99
CA GLU A 79 9.62 8.18 7.02
C GLU A 79 10.47 9.26 7.72
N GLN A 80 11.79 9.15 7.61
CA GLN A 80 12.72 10.18 8.10
C GLN A 80 13.20 11.03 6.93
N LYS A 81 12.94 12.34 7.00
CA LYS A 81 13.48 13.36 6.10
C LYS A 81 14.30 14.36 6.90
N GLY A 82 15.62 14.11 6.96
CA GLY A 82 16.53 14.86 7.81
C GLY A 82 16.18 14.69 9.29
N LYS A 83 15.86 15.78 9.99
CA LYS A 83 15.46 15.76 11.41
C LYS A 83 13.95 15.55 11.62
N LYS A 84 13.15 15.46 10.55
CA LYS A 84 11.68 15.30 10.64
C LYS A 84 11.30 13.84 10.44
N THR A 85 10.49 13.31 11.35
CA THR A 85 9.87 11.97 11.24
C THR A 85 8.38 12.11 10.95
N SER A 86 7.94 11.71 9.77
CA SER A 86 6.54 11.74 9.36
C SER A 86 5.96 10.33 9.23
N LEU A 87 4.63 10.22 9.32
CA LEU A 87 3.92 8.98 8.99
C LEU A 87 3.69 8.89 7.49
N ASP A 88 4.04 7.74 6.91
CA ASP A 88 3.80 7.37 5.53
C ASP A 88 2.63 6.39 5.44
N PHE A 89 1.58 6.82 4.73
CA PHE A 89 0.37 6.03 4.47
C PHE A 89 0.40 5.31 3.13
N THR A 90 1.49 5.38 2.36
CA THR A 90 1.65 4.62 1.11
C THR A 90 1.37 3.11 1.28
N PRO A 91 1.87 2.42 2.33
CA PRO A 91 1.61 1.00 2.51
C PRO A 91 0.12 0.67 2.65
N LEU A 92 -0.64 1.50 3.38
CA LEU A 92 -2.08 1.39 3.55
C LEU A 92 -2.80 1.43 2.19
N PHE A 93 -2.54 2.45 1.39
CA PHE A 93 -3.22 2.61 0.10
C PHE A 93 -2.82 1.54 -0.91
N ASN A 94 -1.55 1.10 -0.90
CA ASN A 94 -1.11 -0.04 -1.69
C ASN A 94 -1.92 -1.30 -1.35
N LYS A 95 -2.09 -1.59 -0.05
CA LYS A 95 -2.89 -2.74 0.41
C LYS A 95 -4.36 -2.63 0.02
N ILE A 96 -4.97 -1.43 0.11
CA ILE A 96 -6.35 -1.20 -0.34
C ILE A 96 -6.46 -1.52 -1.84
N ILE A 97 -5.56 -0.99 -2.66
CA ILE A 97 -5.63 -1.16 -4.11
C ILE A 97 -5.41 -2.63 -4.49
N VAL A 98 -4.45 -3.32 -3.88
CA VAL A 98 -4.26 -4.76 -4.08
C VAL A 98 -5.53 -5.51 -3.74
N LYS A 99 -6.14 -5.24 -2.59
CA LYS A 99 -7.37 -5.93 -2.15
C LYS A 99 -8.51 -5.73 -3.15
N LEU A 100 -8.70 -4.50 -3.63
CA LEU A 100 -9.72 -4.17 -4.63
C LEU A 100 -9.46 -4.83 -5.99
N GLU A 101 -8.19 -4.92 -6.41
CA GLU A 101 -7.85 -5.60 -7.65
C GLU A 101 -8.01 -7.12 -7.54
N GLU A 102 -7.68 -7.70 -6.38
CA GLU A 102 -7.83 -9.14 -6.12
C GLU A 102 -9.28 -9.59 -5.97
N GLU A 103 -10.15 -8.81 -5.32
CA GLU A 103 -11.58 -9.10 -5.20
C GLU A 103 -12.30 -9.15 -6.56
N ASN A 104 -11.81 -8.39 -7.54
CA ASN A 104 -12.35 -8.36 -8.89
C ASN A 104 -11.71 -9.40 -9.82
N SER A 105 -10.93 -10.34 -9.28
CA SER A 105 -10.17 -11.33 -10.05
C SER A 105 -10.51 -12.76 -9.65
N ASN A 106 -10.33 -13.71 -10.57
CA ASN A 106 -10.46 -15.13 -10.28
C ASN A 106 -9.24 -15.71 -9.53
N LEU A 107 -8.22 -14.88 -9.24
CA LEU A 107 -6.96 -15.28 -8.61
C LEU A 107 -6.97 -15.16 -7.09
N THR A 108 -8.09 -14.74 -6.49
CA THR A 108 -8.19 -14.52 -5.04
C THR A 108 -7.89 -15.81 -4.25
N ASN A 109 -8.28 -16.97 -4.80
CA ASN A 109 -8.10 -18.28 -4.16
C ASN A 109 -6.76 -18.96 -4.48
N ASP A 110 -5.96 -18.42 -5.41
CA ASP A 110 -4.66 -18.99 -5.75
C ASP A 110 -3.60 -18.54 -4.72
N THR A 111 -3.47 -19.30 -3.64
CA THR A 111 -2.49 -19.00 -2.57
C THR A 111 -1.07 -19.42 -2.91
N ASN A 112 -0.89 -20.29 -3.90
CA ASN A 112 0.40 -20.90 -4.23
C ASN A 112 1.04 -20.27 -5.48
N TYR A 113 0.40 -19.25 -6.06
CA TYR A 113 0.86 -18.58 -7.27
C TYR A 113 0.98 -19.55 -8.45
N LEU A 114 0.08 -20.54 -8.53
CA LEU A 114 0.03 -21.54 -9.59
C LEU A 114 -0.08 -20.88 -10.96
N PHE A 115 -0.79 -19.75 -11.06
CA PHE A 115 -0.86 -19.00 -12.32
C PHE A 115 0.51 -18.57 -12.85
N ILE A 116 1.48 -18.29 -11.98
CA ILE A 116 2.85 -17.94 -12.38
C ILE A 116 3.59 -19.21 -12.82
N GLU A 117 3.44 -20.30 -12.07
CA GLU A 117 4.04 -21.60 -12.41
C GLU A 117 3.59 -22.12 -13.78
N GLU A 118 2.28 -22.00 -14.07
CA GLU A 118 1.67 -22.38 -15.34
C GLU A 118 2.23 -21.57 -16.52
N LEU A 119 2.44 -20.26 -16.34
CA LEU A 119 2.94 -19.38 -17.39
C LEU A 119 4.45 -19.52 -17.63
N ILE A 120 5.22 -19.78 -16.57
CA ILE A 120 6.68 -19.98 -16.65
C ILE A 120 7.03 -21.44 -16.99
N GLY A 121 6.10 -22.37 -16.81
CA GLY A 121 6.26 -23.79 -17.14
C GLY A 121 7.09 -24.58 -16.12
N ARG A 122 7.24 -24.07 -14.89
CA ARG A 122 7.88 -24.80 -13.78
C ARG A 122 7.35 -24.34 -12.43
N LYS A 123 7.57 -25.18 -11.42
CA LYS A 123 7.31 -24.82 -10.02
C LYS A 123 8.23 -23.69 -9.56
N LEU A 124 7.69 -22.82 -8.72
CA LEU A 124 8.45 -21.76 -8.05
C LEU A 124 9.18 -22.34 -6.83
N GLU A 125 10.40 -21.85 -6.60
CA GLU A 125 11.12 -22.12 -5.37
C GLU A 125 10.56 -21.27 -4.22
N ALA A 126 10.77 -21.71 -2.97
CA ALA A 126 10.31 -20.97 -1.80
C ALA A 126 10.81 -19.50 -1.77
N LYS A 127 12.07 -19.27 -2.18
CA LYS A 127 12.65 -17.93 -2.29
C LYS A 127 11.96 -17.06 -3.35
N GLU A 128 11.48 -17.67 -4.43
CA GLU A 128 10.78 -16.97 -5.51
C GLU A 128 9.37 -16.56 -5.08
N ILE A 129 8.70 -17.44 -4.32
CA ILE A 129 7.42 -17.14 -3.69
C ILE A 129 7.57 -15.98 -2.70
N GLU A 130 8.61 -15.98 -1.85
CA GLU A 130 8.90 -14.88 -0.93
C GLU A 130 9.12 -13.54 -1.68
N LEU A 131 9.82 -13.58 -2.82
CA LEU A 131 10.01 -12.39 -3.67
C LEU A 131 8.67 -11.89 -4.22
N ILE A 132 7.81 -12.76 -4.72
CA ILE A 132 6.47 -12.41 -5.21
C ILE A 132 5.64 -11.76 -4.09
N ILE A 133 5.61 -12.37 -2.91
CA ILE A 133 4.93 -11.82 -1.72
C ILE A 133 5.44 -10.40 -1.44
N SER A 134 6.76 -10.19 -1.45
CA SER A 134 7.34 -8.86 -1.22
C SER A 134 6.90 -7.81 -2.24
N TYR A 135 6.60 -8.20 -3.48
CA TYR A 135 6.09 -7.29 -4.51
C TYR A 135 4.60 -6.99 -4.33
N ILE A 136 3.82 -7.97 -3.89
CA ILE A 136 2.41 -7.79 -3.53
C ILE A 136 2.30 -6.81 -2.35
N GLU A 137 3.14 -6.95 -1.33
CA GLU A 137 3.22 -6.00 -0.22
C GLU A 137 3.62 -4.58 -0.66
N LYS A 138 4.36 -4.46 -1.78
CA LYS A 138 4.71 -3.18 -2.40
C LYS A 138 3.62 -2.63 -3.33
N GLY A 139 2.47 -3.30 -3.44
CA GLY A 139 1.30 -2.82 -4.18
C GLY A 139 1.10 -3.43 -5.56
N ILE A 140 1.78 -4.53 -5.90
CA ILE A 140 1.59 -5.22 -7.18
C ILE A 140 0.66 -6.42 -6.99
N SER A 141 -0.61 -6.25 -7.33
CA SER A 141 -1.63 -7.30 -7.19
C SER A 141 -1.36 -8.51 -8.11
N LYS A 142 -1.91 -9.69 -7.78
CA LYS A 142 -1.81 -10.89 -8.64
C LYS A 142 -2.34 -10.66 -10.07
N PRO A 143 -3.50 -9.99 -10.28
CA PRO A 143 -3.97 -9.66 -11.62
C PRO A 143 -2.98 -8.76 -12.36
N LYS A 144 -2.31 -7.86 -11.65
CA LYS A 144 -1.27 -7.03 -12.25
C LYS A 144 -0.06 -7.85 -12.66
N LEU A 145 0.41 -8.78 -11.81
CA LEU A 145 1.48 -9.73 -12.15
C LEU A 145 1.12 -10.54 -13.40
N LEU A 146 -0.09 -11.11 -13.45
CA LEU A 146 -0.59 -11.82 -14.62
C LEU A 146 -0.54 -10.95 -15.88
N SER A 147 -1.02 -9.71 -15.80
CA SER A 147 -0.98 -8.78 -16.93
C SER A 147 0.46 -8.45 -17.38
N ILE A 148 1.41 -8.37 -16.44
CA ILE A 148 2.82 -8.12 -16.76
C ILE A 148 3.41 -9.32 -17.50
N ILE A 149 3.14 -10.54 -17.03
CA ILE A 149 3.62 -11.78 -17.65
C ILE A 149 3.09 -11.89 -19.09
N ILE A 150 1.77 -11.75 -19.28
CA ILE A 150 1.13 -11.89 -20.59
C ILE A 150 1.59 -10.78 -21.55
N ASN A 151 1.55 -9.51 -21.13
CA ASN A 151 1.83 -8.39 -22.04
C ASN A 151 3.31 -8.31 -22.48
N ASN A 152 4.22 -8.91 -21.71
CA ASN A 152 5.66 -8.93 -22.03
C ASN A 152 6.13 -10.31 -22.49
N ASN A 153 5.23 -11.27 -22.71
CA ASN A 153 5.54 -12.66 -23.10
C ASN A 153 6.63 -13.30 -22.24
N ILE A 154 6.51 -13.12 -20.92
CA ILE A 154 7.52 -13.57 -19.96
C ILE A 154 7.43 -15.08 -19.79
N THR A 155 8.55 -15.77 -20.01
CA THR A 155 8.65 -17.24 -19.87
C THR A 155 9.63 -17.67 -18.79
N THR A 156 10.38 -16.74 -18.17
CA THR A 156 11.33 -17.03 -17.10
C THR A 156 11.06 -16.17 -15.86
N PHE A 157 11.40 -16.68 -14.69
CA PHE A 157 11.24 -15.92 -13.44
C PHE A 157 12.20 -14.71 -13.38
N GLU A 158 13.40 -14.83 -13.95
CA GLU A 158 14.38 -13.74 -14.01
C GLU A 158 13.85 -12.55 -14.84
N ASP A 159 13.23 -12.84 -15.98
CA ASP A 159 12.60 -11.82 -16.82
C ASP A 159 11.39 -11.19 -16.13
N LEU A 160 10.63 -11.98 -15.36
CA LEU A 160 9.55 -11.46 -14.51
C LEU A 160 10.08 -10.44 -13.50
N LEU A 161 11.13 -10.80 -12.76
CA LEU A 161 11.75 -9.92 -11.77
C LEU A 161 12.28 -8.64 -12.42
N LYS A 162 12.97 -8.75 -13.56
CA LYS A 162 13.49 -7.59 -14.29
C LYS A 162 12.36 -6.65 -14.71
N THR A 163 11.30 -7.20 -15.30
CA THR A 163 10.16 -6.42 -15.79
C THR A 163 9.39 -5.77 -14.64
N ILE A 164 9.19 -6.48 -13.52
CA ILE A 164 8.59 -5.92 -12.30
C ILE A 164 9.46 -4.78 -11.76
N ASN A 165 10.78 -4.97 -11.66
CA ASN A 165 11.67 -3.94 -11.14
C ASN A 165 11.70 -2.70 -12.04
N ASP A 166 11.64 -2.87 -13.36
CA ASP A 166 11.55 -1.77 -14.31
C ASP A 166 10.19 -1.08 -14.25
N TYR A 167 9.10 -1.84 -14.10
CA TYR A 167 7.77 -1.30 -13.84
C TYR A 167 7.76 -0.48 -12.56
N ILE A 168 8.33 -1.00 -11.47
CA ILE A 168 8.45 -0.30 -10.20
C ILE A 168 9.32 0.95 -10.37
N LYS A 169 10.46 0.91 -11.04
CA LYS A 169 11.33 2.09 -11.24
C LYS A 169 10.63 3.18 -12.05
N LYS A 170 10.01 2.82 -13.18
CA LYS A 170 9.24 3.74 -14.02
C LYS A 170 8.08 4.37 -13.24
N ASN A 171 7.47 3.58 -12.37
CA ASN A 171 6.40 4.06 -11.50
C ASN A 171 6.90 4.73 -10.21
N ASN A 172 8.10 4.46 -9.71
CA ASN A 172 8.68 5.06 -8.50
C ASN A 172 9.23 6.45 -8.75
N LEU A 173 9.51 6.82 -10.01
CA LEU A 173 9.99 8.16 -10.41
C LEU A 173 9.05 9.33 -10.01
N LYS A 174 7.88 9.06 -9.40
CA LYS A 174 7.00 10.09 -8.81
C LYS A 174 6.35 9.71 -7.47
N LEU A 175 6.85 8.73 -6.71
CA LEU A 175 6.39 8.57 -5.31
C LEU A 175 7.09 9.56 -4.34
N THR A 176 8.25 10.11 -4.72
CA THR A 176 8.99 11.06 -3.87
C THR A 176 8.73 12.53 -4.21
N ARG A 177 7.94 12.83 -5.24
CA ARG A 177 7.61 14.21 -5.68
C ARG A 177 6.13 14.56 -5.73
N TYR A 178 5.23 13.60 -5.46
CA TYR A 178 3.86 13.98 -5.12
C TYR A 178 3.87 14.45 -3.68
N ASN A 179 3.52 15.70 -3.45
CA ASN A 179 3.18 16.13 -2.12
C ASN A 179 1.88 15.40 -1.74
N TRP A 180 2.01 14.30 -1.00
CA TRP A 180 0.97 13.33 -0.69
C TRP A 180 -0.27 13.90 0.03
N LEU A 181 -0.21 15.18 0.40
CA LEU A 181 -1.15 15.95 1.19
C LEU A 181 -1.96 16.96 0.38
N ASN A 182 -1.59 17.20 -0.88
CA ASN A 182 -2.37 18.08 -1.74
C ASN A 182 -3.29 17.20 -2.58
N ASP A 183 -4.58 17.18 -2.23
CA ASP A 183 -5.63 17.27 -3.25
C ASP A 183 -5.59 18.69 -3.85
#